data_AF-A0A4Q3VHL2-F1
#
_entry.id   AF-A0A4Q3VHL2-F1
#
_cell.length_a   1.000
_cell.length_b   1.000
_cell.length_c   1.000
_cell.angle_alpha   90.00
_cell.angle_beta   90.00
_cell.angle_gamma   90.00
#
_symmetry.space_group_name_H-M   'P 1'
#
loop_
_entity.id
_entity.type
_entity.pdbx_description
1 polymer ?
#
loop_
_entity_poly.entity_id
_entity_poly.type
_entity_poly.pdbx_seq_one_letter_code
_entity_poly.pdbx_strand_id
1 'polypeptide(L)'
;MAATGGYETGYRHIIHVAGPRWRDGESGEPEVLASCYENVLAKAQELGVTSIAFPSISTGAYRFPVELAAPIALRELQAAKAFDRIIVALRDPAAIRAYAHAWER
;
A
#
# COMPACT_ATOMS: atom_id res chain seq x y z
N MET A 1 -13.81 -3.75 0.27
CA MET A 1 -12.62 -4.32 0.96
C MET A 1 -13.04 -5.59 1.68
N ALA A 2 -12.19 -6.61 1.71
CA ALA A 2 -12.46 -7.87 2.40
C ALA A 2 -11.21 -8.33 3.16
N ALA A 3 -11.38 -9.06 4.26
CA ALA A 3 -10.29 -9.69 4.99
C ALA A 3 -10.54 -11.20 5.11
N THR A 4 -9.51 -12.01 4.89
CA THR A 4 -9.55 -13.46 5.04
C THR A 4 -8.46 -13.94 6.00
N GLY A 5 -8.54 -15.19 6.44
CA GLY A 5 -7.39 -15.86 7.07
C GLY A 5 -6.21 -15.97 6.09
N GLY A 6 -5.00 -16.07 6.62
CA GLY A 6 -3.80 -16.27 5.80
C GLY A 6 -3.42 -17.73 5.53
N TYR A 7 -4.03 -18.69 6.23
CA TYR A 7 -3.87 -20.14 5.97
C TYR A 7 -2.39 -20.57 5.86
N GLU A 8 -1.98 -21.20 4.75
CA GLU A 8 -0.62 -21.76 4.55
C GLU A 8 0.47 -20.70 4.33
N THR A 9 0.11 -19.41 4.28
CA THR A 9 1.08 -18.33 4.01
C THR A 9 1.92 -17.92 5.22
N GLY A 10 1.56 -18.39 6.42
CA GLY A 10 2.18 -17.96 7.68
C GLY A 10 1.72 -16.58 8.18
N TYR A 11 0.91 -15.84 7.41
CA TYR A 11 0.26 -14.62 7.87
C TYR A 11 -1.06 -14.93 8.58
N ARG A 12 -1.44 -14.12 9.58
CA ARG A 12 -2.73 -14.30 10.28
C ARG A 12 -3.91 -13.88 9.40
N HIS A 13 -3.77 -12.77 8.70
CA HIS A 13 -4.79 -12.17 7.86
C HIS A 13 -4.24 -11.75 6.51
N ILE A 14 -5.10 -11.79 5.48
CA ILE A 14 -4.87 -11.18 4.18
C ILE A 14 -6.00 -10.15 3.97
N ILE A 15 -5.62 -8.89 3.75
CA ILE A 15 -6.57 -7.80 3.48
C ILE A 15 -6.56 -7.52 1.97
N HIS A 16 -7.72 -7.68 1.35
CA HIS A 16 -7.94 -7.51 -0.08
C HIS A 16 -8.48 -6.12 -0.37
N VAL A 17 -7.73 -5.35 -1.15
CA VAL A 17 -8.08 -4.01 -1.61
C VAL A 17 -7.94 -3.92 -3.14
N ALA A 18 -8.88 -3.22 -3.78
CA ALA A 18 -8.82 -2.93 -5.20
C ALA A 18 -8.35 -1.49 -5.39
N GLY A 19 -7.12 -1.31 -5.85
CA GLY A 19 -6.56 0.01 -6.14
C GLY A 19 -7.14 0.62 -7.43
N PRO A 20 -6.87 1.91 -7.70
CA PRO A 20 -7.30 2.55 -8.93
C PRO A 20 -6.47 2.07 -10.12
N ARG A 21 -7.09 2.01 -11.30
CA ARG A 21 -6.36 1.91 -12.57
C ARG A 21 -5.95 3.32 -12.99
N TRP A 22 -4.69 3.49 -13.34
CA TRP A 22 -4.17 4.77 -13.84
C TRP A 22 -4.71 5.09 -15.23
N ARG A 23 -5.15 6.33 -15.42
CA ARG A 23 -5.61 6.87 -16.70
C ARG A 23 -4.78 8.10 -17.06
N ASP A 24 -4.86 9.13 -16.24
CA ASP A 24 -4.28 10.46 -16.49
C ASP A 24 -3.76 11.15 -15.22
N GLY A 25 -4.19 10.71 -14.03
CA GLY A 25 -3.81 11.35 -12.77
C GLY A 25 -4.69 12.53 -12.39
N GLU A 26 -5.70 12.85 -13.20
CA GLU A 26 -6.66 13.94 -12.98
C GLU A 26 -8.07 13.40 -12.70
N SER A 27 -8.29 12.09 -12.86
CA SER A 27 -9.55 11.40 -12.64
C SER A 27 -9.76 10.94 -11.19
N GLY A 28 -8.97 11.46 -10.25
CA GLY A 28 -9.03 11.12 -8.82
C GLY A 28 -8.24 9.86 -8.43
N GLU A 29 -7.39 9.33 -9.31
CA GLU A 29 -6.60 8.14 -9.00
C GLU A 29 -5.67 8.31 -7.78
N PRO A 30 -4.99 9.46 -7.59
CA PRO A 30 -4.17 9.68 -6.39
C PRO A 30 -4.96 9.56 -5.09
N GLU A 31 -6.15 10.14 -5.02
CA GLU A 31 -7.03 10.13 -3.84
C GLU A 31 -7.55 8.72 -3.57
N VAL A 32 -7.97 8.00 -4.61
CA VAL A 32 -8.42 6.61 -4.46
C VAL A 32 -7.27 5.71 -3.99
N LEU A 33 -6.04 5.95 -4.48
CA LEU A 33 -4.86 5.20 -4.02
C LEU A 33 -4.57 5.49 -2.53
N ALA A 34 -4.63 6.75 -2.11
CA ALA A 34 -4.46 7.13 -0.70
C ALA A 34 -5.51 6.43 0.18
N SER A 35 -6.79 6.51 -0.19
CA SER A 35 -7.87 5.84 0.53
C SER A 35 -7.72 4.32 0.56
N CYS A 36 -7.07 3.69 -0.42
CA CYS A 36 -6.77 2.26 -0.34
C CYS A 36 -5.83 1.95 0.83
N TYR A 37 -4.76 2.72 1.00
CA TYR A 37 -3.83 2.55 2.12
C TYR A 37 -4.52 2.84 3.45
N GLU A 38 -5.21 3.97 3.59
CA GLU A 38 -5.95 4.37 4.80
C GLU A 38 -6.93 3.28 5.24
N ASN A 39 -7.76 2.78 4.32
CA ASN A 39 -8.77 1.78 4.64
C ASN A 39 -8.15 0.43 5.03
N VAL A 40 -7.02 0.03 4.41
CA VAL A 40 -6.31 -1.20 4.81
C VAL A 40 -5.72 -1.06 6.20
N LEU A 41 -5.12 0.09 6.52
CA LEU A 41 -4.57 0.37 7.84
C LEU A 41 -5.67 0.36 8.91
N ALA A 42 -6.80 1.04 8.65
CA ALA A 42 -7.96 1.01 9.55
C ALA A 42 -8.48 -0.42 9.76
N LYS A 43 -8.63 -1.20 8.68
CA LYS A 43 -9.06 -2.61 8.78
C LYS A 43 -8.06 -3.46 9.58
N ALA A 44 -6.77 -3.24 9.42
CA ALA A 44 -5.75 -3.96 10.18
C ALA A 44 -5.80 -3.64 11.68
N GLN A 45 -6.08 -2.38 12.04
CA GLN A 45 -6.31 -1.97 13.43
C GLN A 45 -7.55 -2.64 14.04
N GLU A 46 -8.67 -2.67 13.30
CA GLU A 46 -9.89 -3.37 13.74
C GLU A 46 -9.66 -4.87 13.99
N LEU A 47 -8.73 -5.48 13.26
CA LEU A 47 -8.33 -6.88 13.42
C LEU A 47 -7.25 -7.09 14.52
N GLY A 48 -6.81 -6.03 15.21
CA GLY A 48 -5.78 -6.10 16.24
C GLY A 48 -4.38 -6.46 15.72
N VAL A 49 -4.10 -6.16 14.44
CA VAL A 49 -2.80 -6.43 13.81
C VAL A 49 -1.82 -5.31 14.12
N THR A 50 -0.63 -5.65 14.65
CA THR A 50 0.42 -4.66 14.95
C THR A 50 1.56 -4.62 13.92
N SER A 51 1.59 -5.57 12.98
CA SER A 51 2.57 -5.58 11.89
C SER A 51 1.93 -5.98 10.55
N ILE A 52 2.31 -5.28 9.48
CA ILE A 52 1.67 -5.43 8.18
C ILE A 52 2.68 -5.22 7.04
N ALA A 53 2.50 -5.96 5.94
CA ALA A 53 3.27 -5.80 4.72
C ALA A 53 2.36 -5.33 3.58
N PHE A 54 2.82 -4.35 2.82
CA PHE A 54 2.14 -3.80 1.66
C PHE A 54 2.93 -4.08 0.39
N PRO A 55 2.28 -4.49 -0.71
CA PRO A 55 2.88 -4.32 -2.03
C PRO A 55 2.85 -2.84 -2.43
N SER A 56 3.48 -2.51 -3.56
CA SER A 56 3.20 -1.26 -4.25
C SER A 56 1.84 -1.37 -4.94
N ILE A 57 0.79 -0.80 -4.35
CA ILE A 57 -0.59 -0.93 -4.83
C ILE A 57 -0.74 -0.21 -6.17
N SER A 58 -1.45 -0.83 -7.11
CA SER A 58 -1.75 -0.31 -8.46
C SER A 58 -0.59 -0.14 -9.44
N THR A 59 0.67 -0.35 -9.04
CA THR A 59 1.85 -0.12 -9.92
C THR A 59 2.17 -1.28 -10.87
N GLY A 60 1.47 -2.41 -10.74
CA GLY A 60 1.56 -3.55 -11.65
C GLY A 60 0.61 -3.43 -12.85
N ALA A 61 -0.33 -4.37 -12.97
CA ALA A 61 -1.29 -4.43 -14.08
C ALA A 61 -2.17 -3.18 -14.24
N TYR A 62 -2.31 -2.38 -13.17
CA TYR A 62 -3.11 -1.15 -13.13
C TYR A 62 -2.31 0.09 -13.56
N ARG A 63 -1.01 -0.08 -13.86
CA ARG A 63 -0.12 0.88 -14.53
C ARG A 63 0.00 2.25 -13.85
N PHE A 64 -0.26 2.33 -12.55
CA PHE A 64 0.02 3.55 -11.79
C PHE A 64 1.54 3.81 -11.79
N PRO A 65 2.02 4.97 -12.27
CA PRO A 65 3.44 5.29 -12.26
C PRO A 65 3.99 5.20 -10.85
N VAL A 66 5.02 4.37 -10.66
CA VAL A 66 5.54 4.08 -9.32
C VAL A 66 6.14 5.32 -8.65
N GLU A 67 6.66 6.25 -9.45
CA GLU A 67 7.21 7.54 -9.03
C GLU A 67 6.12 8.46 -8.44
N LEU A 68 4.86 8.28 -8.83
CA LEU A 68 3.71 9.01 -8.30
C LEU A 68 3.03 8.23 -7.17
N ALA A 69 2.98 6.90 -7.26
CA ALA A 69 2.38 6.05 -6.23
C ALA A 69 3.21 5.98 -4.95
N ALA A 70 4.54 5.95 -5.07
CA ALA A 70 5.44 5.76 -3.92
C ALA A 70 5.32 6.89 -2.87
N PRO A 71 5.33 8.19 -3.24
CA PRO A 71 5.09 9.27 -2.27
C PRO A 71 3.75 9.15 -1.54
N ILE A 72 2.67 8.77 -2.26
CA ILE A 72 1.34 8.59 -1.66
C ILE A 72 1.38 7.43 -0.66
N ALA A 73 1.92 6.28 -1.07
CA ALA A 73 2.06 5.12 -0.20
C ALA A 73 2.87 5.46 1.06
N LEU A 74 4.03 6.09 0.91
CA LEU A 74 4.88 6.45 2.05
C LEU A 74 4.20 7.43 2.99
N ARG A 75 3.51 8.45 2.47
CA ARG A 75 2.77 9.42 3.28
C ARG A 75 1.74 8.72 4.18
N GLU A 76 0.89 7.87 3.60
CA GLU A 76 -0.16 7.17 4.37
C GLU A 76 0.43 6.18 5.38
N LEU A 77 1.46 5.41 4.98
CA LEU A 77 2.09 4.43 5.85
C LEU A 77 2.85 5.09 7.00
N GLN A 78 3.51 6.23 6.79
CA GLN A 78 4.22 6.97 7.84
C GLN A 78 3.26 7.67 8.81
N ALA A 79 2.08 8.07 8.36
CA ALA A 79 1.04 8.63 9.22
C ALA A 79 0.47 7.60 10.21
N ALA A 80 0.48 6.31 9.86
CA ALA A 80 -0.04 5.23 10.69
C ALA A 80 0.88 4.87 11.88
N LYS A 81 0.69 5.53 13.02
CA LYS A 81 1.50 5.33 14.24
C LYS A 81 1.15 4.10 15.08
N ALA A 82 0.09 3.37 14.73
CA ALA A 82 -0.42 2.26 15.54
C ALA A 82 0.23 0.90 15.24
N PHE A 83 1.23 0.84 14.36
CA PHE A 83 1.88 -0.39 13.95
C PHE A 83 3.34 -0.41 14.44
N ASP A 84 3.75 -1.52 15.03
CA ASP A 84 5.14 -1.76 15.44
C ASP A 84 6.06 -1.88 14.22
N ARG A 85 5.52 -2.40 13.11
CA ARG A 85 6.27 -2.63 11.87
C ARG A 85 5.39 -2.57 10.64
N ILE A 86 5.80 -1.74 9.68
CA ILE A 86 5.25 -1.72 8.33
C ILE A 86 6.37 -2.09 7.35
N ILE A 87 6.10 -3.04 6.46
CA ILE A 87 7.03 -3.45 5.40
C ILE A 87 6.43 -3.07 4.05
N VAL A 88 7.22 -2.43 3.19
CA VAL A 88 6.88 -2.27 1.77
C VAL A 88 7.63 -3.33 0.97
N ALA A 89 6.91 -4.34 0.48
CA ALA A 89 7.45 -5.47 -0.25
C ALA A 89 7.51 -5.15 -1.76
N LEU A 90 8.69 -4.75 -2.23
CA LEU A 90 8.95 -4.33 -3.61
C LEU A 90 9.66 -5.45 -4.38
N ARG A 91 9.21 -5.73 -5.61
CA ARG A 91 9.70 -6.85 -6.42
C ARG A 91 10.96 -6.51 -7.21
N ASP A 92 11.00 -5.32 -7.80
CA ASP A 92 12.01 -4.95 -8.80
C ASP A 92 12.84 -3.73 -8.40
N PRO A 93 14.06 -3.57 -8.96
CA PRO A 93 14.94 -2.45 -8.63
C PRO A 93 14.38 -1.06 -8.97
N ALA A 94 13.48 -0.94 -9.95
CA ALA A 94 12.92 0.36 -10.32
C ALA A 94 11.95 0.83 -9.24
N ALA A 95 11.08 -0.04 -8.76
CA ALA A 95 10.22 0.24 -7.62
C ALA A 95 11.04 0.58 -6.36
N ILE A 96 12.10 -0.17 -6.06
CA ILE A 96 12.98 0.11 -4.92
C ILE A 96 13.58 1.52 -5.03
N ARG A 97 14.08 1.92 -6.20
CA ARG A 97 14.62 3.28 -6.41
C ARG A 97 13.56 4.36 -6.27
N ALA A 98 12.35 4.14 -6.79
CA ALA A 98 11.26 5.10 -6.67
C ALA A 98 10.86 5.33 -5.20
N TYR A 99 10.72 4.26 -4.42
CA TYR A 99 10.46 4.37 -2.98
C TYR A 99 11.63 4.98 -2.21
N ALA A 100 12.88 4.61 -2.52
CA ALA A 100 14.05 5.22 -1.88
C ALA A 100 14.11 6.73 -2.13
N HIS A 101 13.94 7.16 -3.38
CA HIS A 101 13.89 8.58 -3.72
C HIS A 101 12.71 9.29 -3.05
N ALA A 102 11.54 8.65 -2.97
CA ALA A 102 10.39 9.23 -2.28
C ALA A 102 10.59 9.33 -0.77
N TRP A 103 11.41 8.46 -0.17
CA TRP A 103 11.71 8.46 1.27
C TRP A 103 12.70 9.55 1.70
N GLU A 104 13.61 9.95 0.80
CA GLU A 104 14.64 10.97 1.07
C GLU A 104 14.12 12.42 0.94
N ARG A 105 12.87 12.60 0.50
CA ARG A 105 12.21 13.91 0.36
C ARG A 105 11.33 14.22 1.55
#